data_AF-A0A397IJH6-F1
#
_entry.id   AF-A0A397IJH6-F1
#
_cell.length_a   1.000
_cell.length_b   1.000
_cell.length_c   1.000
_cell.angle_alpha   90.00
_cell.angle_beta   90.00
_cell.angle_gamma   90.00
#
_symmetry.space_group_name_H-M   'P 1'
#
loop_
_entity.id
_entity.type
_entity.pdbx_description
1 polymer ?
#
loop_
_entity_poly.entity_id
_entity_poly.type
_entity_poly.pdbx_seq_one_letter_code
_entity_poly.pdbx_strand_id
1 'polypeptide(L)'
;MAFKFLEKLSHDFSELLNDKEEYNVIIEVDKDKNQKIFTAHSAILRYRSSYFNKKLRNIAPSGDDDNIIKIITKPNISAQIFEIILKYIYGGIINTENMDTNDMFKLMIAANELEFEELSGKLENNLIESYAPWLKIHFASVYHSIFEHNKLKNLKKYCNDIIAKNPSIIFESAEFTSLHESALVSILKRDDLQMKESEIWDYLIKWGTARNPTLSKKLEEWSDENFFTLKTTLRQCLPLIRYFHIPNLDVMNKIKPYKKILDKQLWNDLKQHFILPDQPIESIILPPRKKPFFRK
;
A
#
# COMPACT_ATOMS: atom_id res chain seq x y z
N MET A 1 12.36 19.62 -40.45
CA MET A 1 12.06 18.17 -40.51
C MET A 1 13.12 17.46 -39.67
N ALA A 2 12.74 16.52 -38.82
CA ALA A 2 13.68 15.79 -37.96
C ALA A 2 13.64 14.30 -38.30
N PHE A 3 14.80 13.72 -38.61
CA PHE A 3 14.97 12.27 -38.78
C PHE A 3 15.25 11.65 -37.42
N LYS A 4 14.52 10.58 -37.05
CA LYS A 4 14.64 9.90 -35.75
C LYS A 4 15.30 8.55 -35.94
N PHE A 5 16.40 8.31 -35.21
CA PHE A 5 17.14 7.04 -35.21
C PHE A 5 17.07 6.34 -33.84
N LEU A 6 15.91 6.43 -33.18
CA LEU A 6 15.74 5.98 -31.79
C LEU A 6 15.81 4.45 -31.65
N GLU A 7 15.34 3.70 -32.65
CA GLU A 7 15.39 2.24 -32.63
C GLU A 7 16.83 1.72 -32.70
N LYS A 8 17.66 2.29 -33.58
CA LYS A 8 19.09 1.93 -33.65
C LYS A 8 19.81 2.29 -32.35
N LEU A 9 19.58 3.49 -31.80
CA LEU A 9 20.14 3.89 -30.50
C LEU A 9 19.72 2.93 -29.37
N SER A 10 18.44 2.55 -29.31
CA SER A 10 17.91 1.57 -28.35
C SER A 10 18.58 0.20 -28.49
N HIS A 11 18.78 -0.26 -29.72
CA HIS A 11 19.48 -1.49 -30.03
C HIS A 11 20.94 -1.44 -29.57
N ASP A 12 21.67 -0.36 -29.90
CA ASP A 12 23.08 -0.19 -29.53
C ASP A 12 23.28 -0.22 -28.00
N PHE A 13 22.39 0.42 -27.22
CA PHE A 13 22.43 0.30 -25.76
C PHE A 13 22.01 -1.08 -25.26
N SER A 14 21.11 -1.78 -25.95
CA SER A 14 20.75 -3.15 -25.60
C SER A 14 21.92 -4.12 -25.84
N GLU A 15 22.76 -3.87 -26.85
CA GLU A 15 24.01 -4.60 -27.06
C GLU A 15 25.01 -4.32 -25.93
N LEU A 16 25.19 -3.05 -25.54
CA LEU A 16 26.04 -2.66 -24.41
C LEU A 16 25.68 -3.38 -23.10
N LEU A 17 24.39 -3.63 -22.85
CA LEU A 17 23.96 -4.40 -21.68
C LEU A 17 24.54 -5.84 -21.67
N ASN A 18 24.75 -6.43 -22.84
CA ASN A 18 25.26 -7.80 -22.97
C ASN A 18 26.80 -7.88 -23.03
N ASP A 19 27.46 -6.75 -23.29
CA ASP A 19 28.90 -6.67 -23.57
C ASP A 19 29.76 -7.04 -22.34
N LYS A 20 29.23 -6.93 -21.12
CA LYS A 20 29.92 -7.21 -19.84
C LYS A 20 31.23 -6.44 -19.62
N GLU A 21 31.62 -5.55 -20.53
CA GLU A 21 32.72 -4.62 -20.39
C GLU A 21 32.27 -3.35 -19.65
N GLU A 22 33.23 -2.60 -19.09
CA GLU A 22 33.05 -1.25 -18.50
C GLU A 22 31.96 -1.06 -17.42
N TYR A 23 31.36 -2.14 -16.91
CA TYR A 23 30.38 -2.04 -15.84
C TYR A 23 31.03 -1.53 -14.55
N ASN A 24 30.32 -0.65 -13.85
CA ASN A 24 30.76 -0.07 -12.57
C ASN A 24 29.69 -0.18 -11.47
N VAL A 25 28.61 -0.92 -11.74
CA VAL A 25 27.56 -1.23 -10.77
C VAL A 25 27.26 -2.72 -10.82
N ILE A 26 27.21 -3.33 -9.63
CA ILE A 26 26.65 -4.66 -9.40
C ILE A 26 25.29 -4.48 -8.71
N ILE A 27 24.29 -5.20 -9.20
CA ILE A 27 22.95 -5.24 -8.62
C ILE A 27 22.64 -6.68 -8.23
N GLU A 28 22.49 -6.89 -6.93
CA GLU A 28 22.10 -8.17 -6.34
C GLU A 28 20.59 -8.15 -6.11
N VAL A 29 19.88 -9.10 -6.69
CA VAL A 29 18.43 -9.20 -6.57
C VAL A 29 18.00 -10.58 -6.09
N ASP A 30 16.74 -10.69 -5.69
CA ASP A 30 16.16 -11.90 -5.08
C ASP A 30 16.81 -12.27 -3.73
N LYS A 31 16.39 -13.39 -3.14
CA LYS A 31 16.90 -13.89 -1.85
C LYS A 31 17.40 -15.32 -1.94
N ASP A 32 18.26 -15.67 -1.00
CA ASP A 32 18.70 -17.04 -0.72
C ASP A 32 19.20 -17.75 -1.99
N LYS A 33 18.63 -18.92 -2.31
CA LYS A 33 19.05 -19.76 -3.43
C LYS A 33 18.71 -19.18 -4.81
N ASN A 34 17.88 -18.15 -4.89
CA ASN A 34 17.47 -17.51 -6.14
C ASN A 34 18.23 -16.21 -6.42
N GLN A 35 19.16 -15.82 -5.53
CA GLN A 35 19.93 -14.61 -5.68
C GLN A 35 20.63 -14.58 -7.04
N LYS A 36 20.44 -13.50 -7.79
CA LYS A 36 21.08 -13.27 -9.09
C LYS A 36 21.82 -11.95 -9.07
N ILE A 37 22.98 -11.95 -9.71
CA ILE A 37 23.86 -10.80 -9.84
C ILE A 37 23.74 -10.25 -11.26
N PHE A 38 23.53 -8.94 -11.36
CA PHE A 38 23.51 -8.20 -12.62
C PHE A 38 24.60 -7.14 -12.61
N THR A 39 25.27 -6.95 -13.75
CA THR A 39 26.22 -5.86 -13.98
C THR A 39 25.56 -4.75 -14.79
N ALA A 40 25.91 -3.50 -14.51
CA ALA A 40 25.32 -2.34 -15.19
C ALA A 40 26.22 -1.10 -15.16
N HIS A 41 25.83 -0.11 -15.97
CA HIS A 41 26.52 1.17 -16.13
C HIS A 41 25.79 2.27 -15.35
N SER A 42 26.50 2.89 -14.40
CA SER A 42 25.97 3.95 -13.55
C SER A 42 25.45 5.14 -14.36
N ALA A 43 26.11 5.50 -15.47
CA ALA A 43 25.69 6.57 -16.36
C ALA A 43 24.26 6.35 -16.87
N ILE A 44 23.94 5.16 -17.36
CA ILE A 44 22.61 4.83 -17.88
C ILE A 44 21.58 4.81 -16.75
N LEU A 45 21.89 4.10 -15.65
CA LEU A 45 20.96 3.95 -14.52
C LEU A 45 20.52 5.32 -13.95
N ARG A 46 21.47 6.25 -13.75
CA ARG A 46 21.22 7.56 -13.12
C ARG A 46 20.32 8.47 -13.93
N TYR A 47 20.33 8.36 -15.26
CA TYR A 47 19.47 9.17 -16.14
C TYR A 47 18.11 8.53 -16.39
N ARG A 48 17.97 7.22 -16.19
CA ARG A 48 16.71 6.49 -16.40
C ARG A 48 15.82 6.47 -15.15
N SER A 49 16.39 6.66 -13.95
CA SER A 49 15.64 6.61 -12.69
C SER A 49 16.21 7.57 -11.64
N SER A 50 15.32 8.30 -10.97
CA SER A 50 15.69 9.14 -9.83
C SER A 50 16.15 8.34 -8.61
N TYR A 51 15.68 7.09 -8.45
CA TYR A 51 16.17 6.19 -7.40
C TYR A 51 17.65 5.90 -7.61
N PHE A 52 18.01 5.43 -8.81
CA PHE A 52 19.40 5.15 -9.15
C PHE A 52 20.25 6.42 -9.18
N ASN A 53 19.69 7.54 -9.63
CA ASN A 53 20.35 8.84 -9.55
C ASN A 53 20.79 9.14 -8.12
N LYS A 54 19.86 9.16 -7.16
CA LYS A 54 20.15 9.42 -5.74
C LYS A 54 21.13 8.39 -5.16
N LYS A 55 20.94 7.11 -5.48
CA LYS A 55 21.75 6.00 -4.94
C LYS A 55 23.21 6.04 -5.43
N LEU A 56 23.45 6.61 -6.61
CA LEU A 56 24.76 6.70 -7.27
C LEU A 56 25.32 8.13 -7.33
N ARG A 57 24.64 9.12 -6.71
CA ARG A 57 25.11 10.51 -6.60
C ARG A 57 26.15 10.57 -5.48
N ASN A 58 27.33 11.12 -5.75
CA ASN A 58 28.53 11.17 -4.87
C ASN A 58 29.56 10.05 -5.06
N ILE A 59 29.68 9.50 -6.27
CA ILE A 59 30.92 8.82 -6.67
C ILE A 59 31.96 9.93 -6.88
N ALA A 60 32.61 10.36 -5.80
CA ALA A 60 33.90 11.02 -5.93
C ALA A 60 34.91 9.92 -6.33
N PRO A 61 35.85 10.18 -7.25
CA PRO A 61 37.03 9.34 -7.37
C PRO A 61 37.82 9.51 -6.07
N SER A 62 37.55 8.65 -5.08
CA SER A 62 38.48 8.45 -3.98
C SER A 62 39.74 7.84 -4.59
N GLY A 63 40.87 8.51 -4.38
CA GLY A 63 42.10 8.32 -5.16
C GLY A 63 42.56 6.87 -5.31
N ASP A 64 43.29 6.68 -6.41
CA ASP A 64 44.14 5.55 -6.80
C ASP A 64 43.53 4.13 -6.90
N ASP A 65 42.22 3.95 -6.67
CA ASP A 65 41.51 2.70 -7.00
C ASP A 65 40.49 2.93 -8.13
N ASP A 66 40.92 2.73 -9.38
CA ASP A 66 40.13 2.90 -10.62
C ASP A 66 38.95 1.91 -10.77
N ASN A 67 38.64 1.09 -9.76
CA ASN A 67 37.70 -0.05 -9.86
C ASN A 67 36.71 -0.18 -8.69
N ILE A 68 36.25 0.92 -8.09
CA ILE A 68 35.20 0.83 -7.06
C ILE A 68 33.85 0.48 -7.71
N ILE A 69 33.57 -0.83 -7.79
CA ILE A 69 32.27 -1.35 -8.21
C ILE A 69 31.24 -1.11 -7.10
N LYS A 70 30.15 -0.41 -7.43
CA LYS A 70 29.07 -0.16 -6.45
C LYS A 70 28.11 -1.32 -6.40
N ILE A 71 27.86 -1.86 -5.21
CA ILE A 71 26.84 -2.90 -4.99
C ILE A 71 25.51 -2.27 -4.55
N ILE A 72 24.42 -2.63 -5.22
CA ILE A 72 23.04 -2.29 -4.86
C ILE A 72 22.25 -3.58 -4.64
N THR A 73 21.67 -3.76 -3.45
CA THR A 73 20.87 -4.95 -3.15
C THR A 73 19.37 -4.64 -3.23
N LYS A 74 18.61 -5.49 -3.93
CA LYS A 74 17.15 -5.43 -4.11
C LYS A 74 16.52 -6.80 -3.90
N PRO A 75 16.46 -7.27 -2.64
CA PRO A 75 16.10 -8.65 -2.36
C PRO A 75 14.59 -8.94 -2.52
N ASN A 76 13.75 -7.90 -2.65
CA ASN A 76 12.31 -8.05 -2.86
C ASN A 76 11.91 -8.03 -4.36
N ILE A 77 12.88 -7.84 -5.27
CA ILE A 77 12.65 -7.90 -6.71
C ILE A 77 13.24 -9.24 -7.19
N SER A 78 12.42 -10.07 -7.86
CA SER A 78 12.91 -11.34 -8.38
C SER A 78 13.87 -11.13 -9.54
N ALA A 79 14.76 -12.10 -9.75
CA ALA A 79 15.71 -12.11 -10.87
C ALA A 79 15.05 -11.89 -12.23
N GLN A 80 13.93 -12.57 -12.48
CA GLN A 80 13.17 -12.47 -13.72
C GLN A 80 12.59 -11.06 -13.94
N ILE A 81 11.98 -10.46 -12.90
CA ILE A 81 11.41 -9.12 -13.00
C ILE A 81 12.51 -8.08 -13.18
N PHE A 82 13.62 -8.21 -12.47
CA PHE A 82 14.74 -7.28 -12.60
C PHE A 82 15.38 -7.34 -13.99
N GLU A 83 15.48 -8.53 -14.61
CA GLU A 83 15.98 -8.66 -15.97
C GLU A 83 15.13 -7.88 -16.99
N ILE A 84 13.81 -7.88 -16.82
CA ILE A 84 12.88 -7.10 -17.66
C ILE A 84 13.09 -5.60 -17.44
N ILE A 85 13.23 -5.16 -16.18
CA ILE A 85 13.54 -3.77 -15.86
C ILE A 85 14.86 -3.34 -16.47
N LEU A 86 15.88 -4.19 -16.43
CA LEU A 86 17.19 -3.88 -16.98
C LEU A 86 17.13 -3.74 -18.50
N LYS A 87 16.41 -4.62 -19.20
CA LYS A 87 16.14 -4.46 -20.65
C LYS A 87 15.38 -3.16 -20.95
N TYR A 88 14.41 -2.78 -20.12
CA TYR A 88 13.72 -1.49 -20.24
C TYR A 88 14.63 -0.27 -20.01
N ILE A 89 15.58 -0.36 -19.07
CA ILE A 89 16.51 0.73 -18.79
C ILE A 89 17.36 1.06 -20.02
N TYR A 90 17.89 0.03 -20.70
CA TYR A 90 18.79 0.20 -21.84
C TYR A 90 18.03 0.37 -23.17
N GLY A 91 17.06 -0.49 -23.44
CA GLY A 91 16.34 -0.51 -24.71
C GLY A 91 15.03 0.29 -24.72
N GLY A 92 14.46 0.62 -23.56
CA GLY A 92 13.17 1.32 -23.49
C GLY A 92 11.96 0.47 -23.91
N ILE A 93 12.13 -0.84 -24.07
CA ILE A 93 11.09 -1.78 -24.54
C ILE A 93 10.78 -2.79 -23.43
N ILE A 94 9.50 -3.12 -23.27
CA ILE A 94 9.02 -4.21 -22.42
C ILE A 94 8.12 -5.09 -23.26
N ASN A 95 8.45 -6.38 -23.32
CA ASN A 95 7.58 -7.38 -23.91
C ASN A 95 6.66 -7.96 -22.83
N THR A 96 5.35 -7.77 -23.00
CA THR A 96 4.31 -8.31 -22.10
C THR A 96 3.50 -9.45 -22.72
N GLU A 97 3.79 -9.88 -23.95
CA GLU A 97 2.95 -10.84 -24.70
C GLU A 97 2.75 -12.17 -23.96
N ASN A 98 3.79 -12.68 -23.30
CA ASN A 98 3.76 -13.94 -22.56
C ASN A 98 3.83 -13.74 -21.03
N MET A 99 3.58 -12.52 -20.56
CA MET A 99 3.66 -12.19 -19.13
C MET A 99 2.33 -12.46 -18.46
N ASP A 100 2.32 -13.29 -17.42
CA ASP A 100 1.12 -13.46 -16.61
C ASP A 100 0.80 -12.19 -15.78
N THR A 101 -0.45 -12.08 -15.33
CA THR A 101 -0.91 -10.89 -14.62
C THR A 101 -0.20 -10.65 -13.29
N ASN A 102 0.20 -11.72 -12.59
CA ASN A 102 0.92 -11.60 -11.32
C ASN A 102 2.34 -11.05 -11.54
N ASP A 103 3.03 -11.51 -12.59
CA ASP A 103 4.33 -10.98 -12.97
C ASP A 103 4.24 -9.54 -13.49
N MET A 104 3.18 -9.19 -14.22
CA MET A 104 2.90 -7.79 -14.59
C MET A 104 2.68 -6.90 -13.37
N PHE A 105 1.93 -7.40 -12.37
CA PHE A 105 1.74 -6.71 -11.10
C PHE A 105 3.06 -6.52 -10.35
N LYS A 106 3.89 -7.57 -10.21
CA LYS A 106 5.22 -7.46 -9.60
C LYS A 106 6.12 -6.49 -10.36
N LEU A 107 6.07 -6.48 -11.69
CA LEU A 107 6.81 -5.53 -12.52
C LEU A 107 6.37 -4.09 -12.25
N MET A 108 5.06 -3.83 -12.11
CA MET A 108 4.53 -2.52 -11.74
C MET A 108 5.06 -2.08 -10.37
N ILE A 109 5.06 -2.97 -9.38
CA ILE A 109 5.59 -2.70 -8.04
C ILE A 109 7.08 -2.37 -8.09
N ALA A 110 7.88 -3.18 -8.78
CA ALA A 110 9.31 -2.97 -8.91
C ALA A 110 9.64 -1.68 -9.68
N ALA A 111 8.89 -1.38 -10.74
CA ALA A 111 9.01 -0.12 -11.47
C ALA A 111 8.72 1.09 -10.56
N ASN A 112 7.69 0.99 -9.71
CA ASN A 112 7.37 2.03 -8.74
C ASN A 112 8.47 2.19 -7.67
N GLU A 113 8.97 1.09 -7.11
CA GLU A 113 10.04 1.09 -6.10
C GLU A 113 11.33 1.71 -6.63
N LEU A 114 11.65 1.45 -7.89
CA LEU A 114 12.82 2.00 -8.58
C LEU A 114 12.55 3.38 -9.20
N GLU A 115 11.44 4.03 -8.86
CA GLU A 115 11.06 5.38 -9.30
C GLU A 115 11.01 5.54 -10.85
N PHE A 116 10.60 4.49 -11.59
CA PHE A 116 10.29 4.57 -13.03
C PHE A 116 8.82 4.99 -13.23
N GLU A 117 8.53 6.28 -13.03
CA GLU A 117 7.15 6.79 -12.93
C GLU A 117 6.30 6.56 -14.19
N GLU A 118 6.87 6.77 -15.39
CA GLU A 118 6.16 6.53 -16.67
C GLU A 118 5.78 5.06 -16.85
N LEU A 119 6.75 4.16 -16.60
CA LEU A 119 6.53 2.73 -16.71
C LEU A 119 5.50 2.24 -15.70
N SER A 120 5.68 2.62 -14.44
CA SER A 120 4.76 2.23 -13.36
C SER A 120 3.34 2.68 -13.67
N GLY A 121 3.14 3.94 -14.08
CA GLY A 121 1.82 4.46 -14.43
C GLY A 121 1.17 3.75 -15.62
N LYS A 122 1.96 3.38 -16.64
CA LYS A 122 1.44 2.63 -17.80
C LYS A 122 1.01 1.21 -17.43
N LEU A 123 1.80 0.52 -16.61
CA LEU A 123 1.45 -0.82 -16.10
C LEU A 123 0.23 -0.77 -15.17
N GLU A 124 0.18 0.24 -14.30
CA GLU A 124 -0.94 0.49 -13.38
C GLU A 124 -2.26 0.64 -14.15
N ASN A 125 -2.29 1.48 -15.18
CA ASN A 125 -3.48 1.67 -16.00
C ASN A 125 -3.86 0.40 -16.77
N ASN A 126 -2.90 -0.31 -17.35
CA ASN A 126 -3.17 -1.55 -18.07
C ASN A 126 -3.76 -2.64 -17.15
N LEU A 127 -3.27 -2.76 -15.92
CA LEU A 127 -3.83 -3.69 -14.93
C LEU A 127 -5.29 -3.35 -14.59
N ILE A 128 -5.61 -2.07 -14.45
CA ILE A 128 -6.98 -1.62 -14.16
C ILE A 128 -7.91 -1.87 -15.36
N GLU A 129 -7.48 -1.54 -16.57
CA GLU A 129 -8.31 -1.62 -17.78
C GLU A 129 -8.49 -3.06 -18.26
N SER A 130 -7.41 -3.83 -18.32
CA SER A 130 -7.36 -5.14 -18.97
C SER A 130 -7.52 -6.30 -17.97
N TYR A 131 -7.19 -6.09 -16.69
CA TYR A 131 -7.10 -7.16 -15.69
C TYR A 131 -7.90 -6.87 -14.40
N ALA A 132 -8.94 -6.03 -14.49
CA ALA A 132 -9.86 -5.76 -13.39
C ALA A 132 -10.40 -7.02 -12.66
N PRO A 133 -10.76 -8.13 -13.33
CA PRO A 133 -11.19 -9.35 -12.65
C PRO A 133 -10.11 -9.94 -11.74
N TRP A 134 -8.86 -9.99 -12.21
CA TRP A 134 -7.72 -10.48 -11.44
C TRP A 134 -7.48 -9.61 -10.20
N LEU A 135 -7.53 -8.27 -10.36
CA LEU A 135 -7.39 -7.33 -9.24
C LEU A 135 -8.47 -7.54 -8.16
N LYS A 136 -9.69 -7.95 -8.55
CA LYS A 136 -10.77 -8.24 -7.60
C LYS A 136 -10.57 -9.58 -6.87
N ILE A 137 -10.02 -10.59 -7.54
CA ILE A 137 -9.69 -11.88 -6.91
C ILE A 137 -8.57 -11.69 -5.89
N HIS A 138 -7.56 -10.89 -6.22
CA HIS A 138 -6.39 -10.64 -5.37
C HIS A 138 -6.49 -9.34 -4.55
N PHE A 139 -7.72 -8.87 -4.28
CA PHE A 139 -7.98 -7.51 -3.83
C PHE A 139 -7.22 -7.10 -2.56
N ALA A 140 -7.24 -7.94 -1.53
CA ALA A 140 -6.59 -7.61 -0.26
C ALA A 140 -5.06 -7.49 -0.40
N SER A 141 -4.43 -8.41 -1.14
CA SER A 141 -3.00 -8.38 -1.44
C SER A 141 -2.62 -7.15 -2.28
N VAL A 142 -3.41 -6.84 -3.31
CA VAL A 142 -3.25 -5.64 -4.13
C VAL A 142 -3.37 -4.38 -3.27
N TYR A 143 -4.39 -4.30 -2.42
CA TYR A 143 -4.60 -3.12 -1.58
C TYR A 143 -3.48 -2.97 -0.54
N HIS A 144 -2.92 -4.07 -0.03
CA HIS A 144 -1.77 -4.04 0.87
C HIS A 144 -0.54 -3.38 0.22
N SER A 145 -0.18 -3.81 -0.99
CA SER A 145 1.01 -3.31 -1.68
C SER A 145 0.95 -1.81 -1.97
N ILE A 146 -0.24 -1.25 -2.21
CA ILE A 146 -0.45 0.19 -2.44
C ILE A 146 0.06 1.04 -1.26
N PHE A 147 -0.04 0.54 -0.03
CA PHE A 147 0.39 1.27 1.16
C PHE A 147 1.83 0.97 1.58
N GLU A 148 2.43 -0.10 1.07
CA GLU A 148 3.87 -0.29 1.09
C GLU A 148 4.57 0.65 0.08
N HIS A 149 3.87 0.99 -1.01
CA HIS A 149 4.41 1.70 -2.16
C HIS A 149 3.63 2.99 -2.45
N ASN A 150 3.98 4.08 -1.76
CA ASN A 150 3.24 5.36 -1.67
C ASN A 150 2.92 6.14 -2.98
N LYS A 151 3.21 5.61 -4.17
CA LYS A 151 3.09 6.33 -5.45
C LYS A 151 2.04 5.77 -6.43
N LEU A 152 1.39 4.63 -6.13
CA LEU A 152 0.38 3.98 -6.98
C LEU A 152 -1.01 4.65 -6.86
N LYS A 153 -1.15 5.86 -7.43
CA LYS A 153 -2.35 6.71 -7.24
C LYS A 153 -3.59 6.18 -7.95
N ASN A 154 -3.46 5.65 -9.17
CA ASN A 154 -4.62 5.24 -9.97
C ASN A 154 -5.23 3.95 -9.43
N LEU A 155 -4.39 2.99 -9.02
CA LEU A 155 -4.79 1.75 -8.39
C LEU A 155 -5.36 2.00 -7.00
N LYS A 156 -4.77 2.92 -6.23
CA LYS A 156 -5.34 3.35 -4.95
C LYS A 156 -6.75 3.90 -5.12
N LYS A 157 -6.97 4.75 -6.13
CA LYS A 157 -8.29 5.30 -6.44
C LYS A 157 -9.26 4.19 -6.85
N TYR A 158 -8.86 3.34 -7.79
CA TYR A 158 -9.65 2.20 -8.26
C TYR A 158 -10.09 1.29 -7.10
N CYS A 159 -9.16 0.87 -6.24
CA CYS A 159 -9.49 0.04 -5.08
C CYS A 159 -10.39 0.77 -4.08
N ASN A 160 -10.14 2.05 -3.79
CA ASN A 160 -10.97 2.82 -2.86
C ASN A 160 -12.40 3.01 -3.37
N ASP A 161 -12.59 3.18 -4.68
CA ASP A 161 -13.91 3.30 -5.31
C ASP A 161 -14.69 1.97 -5.20
N ILE A 162 -13.99 0.83 -5.28
CA ILE A 162 -14.57 -0.50 -5.03
C ILE A 162 -14.92 -0.66 -3.54
N ILE A 163 -13.99 -0.36 -2.62
CA ILE A 163 -14.20 -0.49 -1.18
C ILE A 163 -15.39 0.35 -0.72
N ALA A 164 -15.55 1.57 -1.24
CA ALA A 164 -16.70 2.38 -0.88
C ALA A 164 -18.03 1.68 -1.18
N LYS A 165 -18.16 1.08 -2.36
CA LYS A 165 -19.40 0.44 -2.81
C LYS A 165 -19.61 -0.97 -2.28
N ASN A 166 -18.50 -1.70 -2.05
CA ASN A 166 -18.51 -3.08 -1.59
C ASN A 166 -17.45 -3.30 -0.50
N PRO A 167 -17.65 -2.77 0.72
CA PRO A 167 -16.64 -2.86 1.79
C PRO A 167 -16.28 -4.30 2.19
N SER A 168 -17.20 -5.25 2.05
CA SER A 168 -16.98 -6.66 2.41
C SER A 168 -15.78 -7.27 1.68
N ILE A 169 -15.45 -6.81 0.46
CA ILE A 169 -14.31 -7.30 -0.31
C ILE A 169 -12.97 -7.23 0.46
N ILE A 170 -12.86 -6.27 1.39
CA ILE A 170 -11.66 -6.10 2.20
C ILE A 170 -11.91 -6.47 3.66
N PHE A 171 -13.07 -6.12 4.23
CA PHE A 171 -13.35 -6.39 5.65
C PHE A 171 -13.56 -7.88 5.94
N GLU A 172 -14.14 -8.64 5.02
CA GLU A 172 -14.37 -10.09 5.16
C GLU A 172 -13.20 -10.94 4.66
N SER A 173 -12.18 -10.33 4.07
CA SER A 173 -10.97 -11.04 3.61
C SER A 173 -10.20 -11.64 4.80
N ALA A 174 -9.58 -12.79 4.56
CA ALA A 174 -8.73 -13.47 5.54
C ALA A 174 -7.51 -12.61 5.93
N GLU A 175 -7.05 -11.76 5.02
CA GLU A 175 -5.92 -10.85 5.16
C GLU A 175 -6.31 -9.51 5.81
N PHE A 176 -7.58 -9.29 6.15
CA PHE A 176 -8.01 -8.01 6.75
C PHE A 176 -7.17 -7.61 7.97
N THR A 177 -6.88 -8.56 8.87
CA THR A 177 -6.13 -8.32 10.11
C THR A 177 -4.64 -8.04 9.88
N SER A 178 -4.10 -8.33 8.68
CA SER A 178 -2.73 -8.01 8.31
C SER A 178 -2.59 -6.66 7.60
N LEU A 179 -3.70 -5.96 7.32
CA LEU A 179 -3.66 -4.63 6.72
C LEU A 179 -2.81 -3.66 7.55
N HIS A 180 -2.01 -2.87 6.84
CA HIS A 180 -1.25 -1.78 7.43
C HIS A 180 -2.20 -0.71 7.99
N GLU A 181 -1.86 -0.08 9.12
CA GLU A 181 -2.72 0.91 9.79
C GLU A 181 -3.12 2.06 8.85
N SER A 182 -2.19 2.54 8.02
CA SER A 182 -2.45 3.60 7.04
C SER A 182 -3.52 3.21 5.99
N ALA A 183 -3.63 1.92 5.65
CA ALA A 183 -4.65 1.40 4.75
C ALA A 183 -6.03 1.44 5.41
N LEU A 184 -6.11 0.98 6.66
CA LEU A 184 -7.34 1.02 7.46
C LEU A 184 -7.79 2.47 7.72
N VAL A 185 -6.87 3.36 8.10
CA VAL A 185 -7.12 4.81 8.25
C VAL A 185 -7.66 5.41 6.95
N SER A 186 -7.09 5.04 5.79
CA SER A 186 -7.57 5.51 4.49
C SER A 186 -9.01 5.07 4.20
N ILE A 187 -9.40 3.85 4.61
CA ILE A 187 -10.77 3.35 4.46
C ILE A 187 -11.71 4.10 5.42
N LEU A 188 -11.34 4.22 6.70
CA LEU A 188 -12.20 4.80 7.74
C LEU A 188 -12.47 6.30 7.52
N LYS A 189 -11.54 7.03 6.88
CA LYS A 189 -11.72 8.44 6.50
C LYS A 189 -12.81 8.68 5.44
N ARG A 190 -13.24 7.65 4.70
CA ARG A 190 -14.16 7.80 3.57
C ARG A 190 -15.59 8.07 4.01
N ASP A 191 -16.14 9.22 3.62
CA ASP A 191 -17.56 9.53 3.86
C ASP A 191 -18.52 8.70 3.00
N ASP A 192 -18.06 8.08 1.92
CA ASP A 192 -18.87 7.30 0.98
C ASP A 192 -18.80 5.78 1.20
N LEU A 193 -18.16 5.33 2.30
CA LEU A 193 -18.06 3.91 2.66
C LEU A 193 -19.45 3.35 3.05
N GLN A 194 -19.94 2.38 2.27
CA GLN A 194 -21.27 1.78 2.42
C GLN A 194 -21.29 0.64 3.46
N MET A 195 -21.01 0.96 4.73
CA MET A 195 -21.02 0.00 5.84
C MET A 195 -21.63 0.62 7.10
N LYS A 196 -22.32 -0.16 7.93
CA LYS A 196 -22.86 0.34 9.21
C LYS A 196 -21.72 0.63 10.17
N GLU A 197 -21.82 1.73 10.92
CA GLU A 197 -20.78 2.08 11.91
C GLU A 197 -20.57 1.01 12.99
N SER A 198 -21.61 0.27 13.36
CA SER A 198 -21.47 -0.84 14.31
C SER A 198 -20.71 -2.03 13.73
N GLU A 199 -20.83 -2.30 12.42
CA GLU A 199 -20.03 -3.33 11.73
C GLU A 199 -18.57 -2.87 11.59
N ILE A 200 -18.35 -1.59 11.26
CA ILE A 200 -17.01 -0.99 11.22
C ILE A 200 -16.33 -1.13 12.58
N TRP A 201 -17.05 -0.87 13.67
CA TRP A 201 -16.55 -1.04 15.03
C TRP A 201 -16.11 -2.48 15.31
N ASP A 202 -16.93 -3.48 14.96
CA ASP A 202 -16.61 -4.89 15.16
C ASP A 202 -15.31 -5.28 14.42
N TYR A 203 -15.17 -4.84 13.17
CA TYR A 203 -13.94 -5.05 12.41
C TYR A 203 -12.74 -4.29 12.98
N LEU A 204 -12.93 -3.08 13.49
CA LEU A 204 -11.85 -2.33 14.11
C LEU A 204 -11.31 -3.05 15.35
N ILE A 205 -12.18 -3.59 16.19
CA ILE A 205 -11.79 -4.39 17.35
C ILE A 205 -11.13 -5.70 16.91
N LYS A 206 -11.67 -6.39 15.89
CA LYS A 206 -11.04 -7.59 15.30
C LYS A 206 -9.62 -7.31 14.80
N TRP A 207 -9.42 -6.20 14.09
CA TRP A 207 -8.11 -5.78 13.60
C TRP A 207 -7.17 -5.46 14.77
N GLY A 208 -7.60 -4.60 15.70
CA GLY A 208 -6.77 -4.18 16.84
C GLY A 208 -6.37 -5.33 17.75
N THR A 209 -7.26 -6.29 18.01
CA THR A 209 -6.94 -7.47 18.82
C THR A 209 -5.98 -8.42 18.08
N ALA A 210 -6.17 -8.65 16.78
CA ALA A 210 -5.26 -9.49 15.99
C ALA A 210 -3.83 -8.91 15.90
N ARG A 211 -3.68 -7.59 15.97
CA ARG A 211 -2.37 -6.91 16.04
C ARG A 211 -1.66 -7.05 17.38
N ASN A 212 -2.36 -7.52 18.42
CA ASN A 212 -1.83 -7.67 19.77
C ASN A 212 -2.09 -9.11 20.27
N PRO A 213 -1.31 -10.10 19.79
CA PRO A 213 -1.58 -11.52 20.03
C PRO A 213 -1.44 -11.95 21.51
N THR A 214 -0.87 -11.09 22.36
CA THR A 214 -0.77 -11.30 23.81
C THR A 214 -2.08 -11.01 24.56
N LEU A 215 -3.05 -10.34 23.92
CA LEU A 215 -4.34 -10.05 24.54
C LEU A 215 -5.17 -11.33 24.67
N SER A 216 -5.80 -11.52 25.83
CA SER A 216 -6.73 -12.63 26.03
C SER A 216 -7.92 -12.51 25.07
N LYS A 217 -8.44 -13.66 24.62
CA LYS A 217 -9.67 -13.73 23.83
C LYS A 217 -10.91 -13.36 24.65
N LYS A 218 -10.86 -13.54 25.97
CA LYS A 218 -11.97 -13.22 26.88
C LYS A 218 -11.78 -11.82 27.44
N LEU A 219 -12.74 -10.95 27.18
CA LEU A 219 -12.66 -9.53 27.58
C LEU A 219 -12.68 -9.37 29.11
N GLU A 220 -13.28 -10.31 29.83
CA GLU A 220 -13.35 -10.34 31.29
C GLU A 220 -11.97 -10.47 31.95
N GLU A 221 -11.00 -11.04 31.23
CA GLU A 221 -9.63 -11.24 31.69
C GLU A 221 -8.74 -10.01 31.42
N TRP A 222 -9.29 -8.91 30.88
CA TRP A 222 -8.49 -7.75 30.48
C TRP A 222 -8.15 -6.83 31.63
N SER A 223 -6.84 -6.62 31.83
CA SER A 223 -6.29 -5.57 32.70
C SER A 223 -6.41 -4.18 32.06
N ASP A 224 -6.17 -3.12 32.83
CA ASP A 224 -6.09 -1.76 32.28
C ASP A 224 -4.97 -1.60 31.24
N GLU A 225 -3.88 -2.34 31.39
CA GLU A 225 -2.77 -2.39 30.43
C GLU A 225 -3.19 -3.03 29.09
N ASN A 226 -4.02 -4.07 29.13
CA ASN A 226 -4.60 -4.68 27.92
C ASN A 226 -5.44 -3.66 27.13
N PHE A 227 -6.29 -2.89 27.82
CA PHE A 227 -7.05 -1.81 27.19
C PHE A 227 -6.16 -0.69 26.66
N PHE A 228 -5.12 -0.30 27.41
CA PHE A 228 -4.16 0.71 26.96
C PHE A 228 -3.41 0.28 25.69
N THR A 229 -3.01 -0.99 25.62
CA THR A 229 -2.38 -1.60 24.44
C THR A 229 -3.29 -1.48 23.22
N LEU A 230 -4.56 -1.93 23.34
CA LEU A 230 -5.52 -1.80 22.25
C LEU A 230 -5.78 -0.34 21.87
N LYS A 231 -5.92 0.56 22.85
CA LYS A 231 -6.10 2.01 22.62
C LYS A 231 -4.94 2.58 21.80
N THR A 232 -3.71 2.18 22.12
CA THR A 232 -2.51 2.64 21.42
C THR A 232 -2.49 2.15 19.98
N THR A 233 -2.80 0.87 19.74
CA THR A 233 -2.91 0.30 18.39
C THR A 233 -3.99 0.96 17.54
N LEU A 234 -5.13 1.31 18.15
CA LEU A 234 -6.27 1.91 17.44
C LEU A 234 -6.25 3.44 17.41
N ARG A 235 -5.18 4.08 17.89
CA ARG A 235 -5.13 5.53 18.15
C ARG A 235 -5.51 6.39 16.94
N GLN A 236 -5.06 6.03 15.73
CA GLN A 236 -5.40 6.80 14.52
C GLN A 236 -6.78 6.46 13.95
N CYS A 237 -7.35 5.33 14.35
CA CYS A 237 -8.61 4.82 13.84
C CYS A 237 -9.81 5.23 14.70
N LEU A 238 -9.66 5.28 16.03
CA LEU A 238 -10.75 5.64 16.96
C LEU A 238 -11.39 7.00 16.62
N PRO A 239 -10.63 8.07 16.31
CA PRO A 239 -11.22 9.36 15.95
C PRO A 239 -12.00 9.36 14.63
N LEU A 240 -11.95 8.29 13.84
CA LEU A 240 -12.59 8.17 12.52
C LEU A 240 -13.93 7.42 12.57
N ILE A 241 -14.31 6.90 13.75
CA ILE A 241 -15.59 6.23 13.97
C ILE A 241 -16.68 7.27 14.21
N ARG A 242 -17.82 7.13 13.53
CA ARG A 242 -18.97 8.02 13.72
C ARG A 242 -19.85 7.50 14.85
N TYR A 243 -19.36 7.61 16.09
CA TYR A 243 -20.00 7.02 17.27
C TYR A 243 -21.48 7.40 17.44
N PHE A 244 -21.84 8.67 17.18
CA PHE A 244 -23.21 9.18 17.27
C PHE A 244 -24.14 8.70 16.14
N HIS A 245 -23.63 7.88 15.22
CA HIS A 245 -24.40 7.21 14.17
C HIS A 245 -24.47 5.69 14.37
N ILE A 246 -24.01 5.20 15.52
CA ILE A 246 -24.19 3.81 15.95
C ILE A 246 -25.51 3.70 16.71
N PRO A 247 -26.39 2.71 16.39
CA PRO A 247 -27.62 2.50 17.15
C PRO A 247 -27.34 2.32 18.65
N ASN A 248 -28.17 2.89 19.51
CA ASN A 248 -28.00 2.85 20.96
C ASN A 248 -27.81 1.42 21.52
N LEU A 249 -28.55 0.45 20.97
CA LEU A 249 -28.41 -0.96 21.32
C LEU A 249 -26.99 -1.48 21.05
N ASP A 250 -26.41 -1.12 19.90
CA ASP A 250 -25.05 -1.48 19.52
C ASP A 250 -24.01 -0.73 20.37
N VAL A 251 -24.26 0.53 20.75
CA VAL A 251 -23.37 1.25 21.70
C VAL A 251 -23.28 0.48 23.03
N MET A 252 -24.42 0.04 23.55
CA MET A 252 -24.48 -0.66 24.84
C MET A 252 -23.89 -2.07 24.78
N ASN A 253 -24.07 -2.79 23.67
CA ASN A 253 -23.64 -4.18 23.55
C ASN A 253 -22.20 -4.30 23.03
N LYS A 254 -21.79 -3.44 22.09
CA LYS A 254 -20.52 -3.56 21.36
C LYS A 254 -19.47 -2.55 21.80
N ILE A 255 -19.85 -1.32 22.13
CA ILE A 255 -18.89 -0.25 22.47
C ILE A 255 -18.60 -0.19 23.96
N LYS A 256 -19.66 -0.23 24.80
CA LYS A 256 -19.55 -0.18 26.27
C LYS A 256 -18.52 -1.15 26.86
N PRO A 257 -18.39 -2.42 26.39
CA PRO A 257 -17.38 -3.33 26.91
C PRO A 257 -15.94 -2.80 26.75
N TYR A 258 -15.70 -1.99 25.72
CA TYR A 258 -14.41 -1.38 25.41
C TYR A 258 -14.31 0.10 25.82
N LYS A 259 -15.24 0.63 26.62
CA LYS A 259 -15.26 2.08 26.99
C LYS A 259 -13.92 2.64 27.49
N LYS A 260 -13.04 1.80 28.06
CA LYS A 260 -11.71 2.18 28.55
C LYS A 260 -10.75 2.64 27.43
N ILE A 261 -10.97 2.23 26.18
CA ILE A 261 -10.15 2.70 25.05
C ILE A 261 -10.62 4.07 24.51
N LEU A 262 -11.81 4.52 24.89
CA LEU A 262 -12.36 5.80 24.48
C LEU A 262 -11.86 6.92 25.40
N ASP A 263 -11.93 8.15 24.91
CA ASP A 263 -11.71 9.32 25.76
C ASP A 263 -12.91 9.52 26.71
N LYS A 264 -12.61 9.95 27.94
CA LYS A 264 -13.63 10.08 28.99
C LYS A 264 -14.77 11.02 28.58
N GLN A 265 -14.44 12.12 27.90
CA GLN A 265 -15.42 13.06 27.38
C GLN A 265 -16.35 12.40 26.36
N LEU A 266 -15.79 11.71 25.36
CA LEU A 266 -16.57 10.99 24.35
C LEU A 266 -17.52 9.97 24.98
N TRP A 267 -17.06 9.20 25.96
CA TRP A 267 -17.94 8.25 26.65
C TRP A 267 -19.04 8.93 27.47
N ASN A 268 -18.75 10.08 28.08
CA ASN A 268 -19.77 10.87 28.78
C ASN A 268 -20.81 11.43 27.82
N ASP A 269 -20.38 12.01 26.71
CA ASP A 269 -21.26 12.55 25.68
C ASP A 269 -22.14 11.47 25.05
N LEU A 270 -21.60 10.27 24.80
CA LEU A 270 -22.41 9.15 24.28
C LEU A 270 -23.51 8.72 25.26
N LYS A 271 -23.20 8.65 26.57
CA LYS A 271 -24.23 8.37 27.59
C LYS A 271 -25.24 9.51 27.68
N GLN A 272 -24.79 10.75 27.60
CA GLN A 272 -25.67 11.92 27.68
C GLN A 272 -26.61 11.95 26.47
N HIS A 273 -26.10 11.78 25.26
CA HIS A 273 -26.91 11.73 24.04
C HIS A 273 -27.95 10.60 24.09
N PHE A 274 -27.64 9.48 24.75
CA PHE A 274 -28.59 8.40 24.98
C PHE A 274 -29.76 8.79 25.90
N ILE A 275 -29.52 9.62 26.92
CA ILE A 275 -30.53 10.01 27.92
C ILE A 275 -31.27 11.28 27.50
N LEU A 276 -30.53 12.26 26.98
CA LEU A 276 -30.96 13.62 26.64
C LEU A 276 -30.36 14.02 25.28
N PRO A 277 -30.99 13.62 24.15
CA PRO A 277 -30.42 13.85 22.82
C PRO A 277 -30.29 15.32 22.43
N ASP A 278 -31.07 16.22 23.05
CA ASP A 278 -31.12 17.65 22.75
C ASP A 278 -30.04 18.48 23.49
N GLN A 279 -29.25 17.86 24.36
CA GLN A 279 -28.19 18.58 25.07
C GLN A 279 -26.94 18.76 24.22
N PRO A 280 -26.17 19.85 24.44
CA PRO A 280 -24.93 20.10 23.73
C PRO A 280 -23.91 18.98 24.02
N ILE A 281 -23.20 18.59 22.95
CA ILE A 281 -22.12 17.60 22.97
C ILE A 281 -20.79 18.34 22.77
N GLU A 282 -19.80 18.07 23.60
CA GLU A 282 -18.48 18.70 23.52
C GLU A 282 -17.55 17.97 22.54
N SER A 283 -17.74 16.66 22.38
CA SER A 283 -16.97 15.83 21.45
C SER A 283 -17.21 16.20 20.00
N ILE A 284 -16.19 16.04 19.16
CA ILE A 284 -16.33 16.21 17.71
C ILE A 284 -17.29 15.16 17.16
N ILE A 285 -18.38 15.61 16.54
CA ILE A 285 -19.33 14.76 15.84
C ILE A 285 -18.98 14.71 14.36
N LEU A 286 -18.56 13.55 13.89
CA LEU A 286 -18.38 13.30 12.46
C LEU A 286 -19.73 13.16 11.77
N PRO A 287 -19.91 13.70 10.54
CA PRO A 287 -21.15 13.56 9.79
C PRO A 287 -21.41 12.09 9.40
N PRO A 288 -22.68 11.71 9.13
CA PRO A 288 -23.00 10.34 8.74
C PRO A 288 -22.36 9.98 7.40
N ARG A 289 -21.96 8.72 7.23
CA ARG A 289 -21.52 8.24 5.92
C ARG A 289 -22.68 8.36 4.93
N LYS A 290 -22.38 8.88 3.74
CA LYS A 290 -23.33 9.08 2.66
C LYS A 290 -23.90 7.73 2.26
N LYS A 291 -25.21 7.55 2.37
CA LYS A 291 -25.92 6.42 1.75
C LYS A 291 -25.97 6.63 0.23
N PRO A 292 -26.09 5.58 -0.60
CA PRO A 292 -26.12 5.76 -2.04
C PRO A 292 -27.37 6.57 -2.39
N PHE A 293 -27.20 7.60 -3.22
CA PHE A 293 -28.34 8.18 -3.92
C PHE A 293 -28.80 7.15 -4.95
N PHE A 294 -29.71 6.26 -4.57
CA PHE A 294 -30.54 5.58 -5.54
C PHE A 294 -31.45 6.66 -6.14
N ARG A 295 -31.07 7.21 -7.29
CA ARG A 295 -32.06 7.82 -8.18
C ARG A 295 -33.01 6.69 -8.54
N LYS A 296 -34.23 6.75 -7.98
CA LYS A 296 -35.36 5.93 -8.44
C LYS A 296 -35.63 6.21 -9.90
#